data_AF-A0A533B390-F1
#
_entry.id   AF-A0A533B390-F1
#
_cell.length_a   1.000
_cell.length_b   1.000
_cell.length_c   1.000
_cell.angle_alpha   90.00
_cell.angle_beta   90.00
_cell.angle_gamma   90.00
#
_symmetry.space_group_name_H-M   'P 1'
#
loop_
_entity.id
_entity.type
_entity.pdbx_description
1 polymer ?
#
loop_
_entity_poly.entity_id
_entity_poly.type
_entity_poly.pdbx_seq_one_letter_code
_entity_poly.pdbx_strand_id
1 'polypeptide(L)'
;MSCPHSHIEAALDRWSECHWHIHQMEANYHTPDLFRYSLNSFIRAAKEIPQILSIELQNHRAYQSDFKPLINSLHSNALLSVMHKKRDFIVHRGMLEVLSKGAVGTTEGRGIKISFPFPVAPYESTQEAYERFKEVCRKDKFIRSLAGPDCDSWPMIRREWKVPDFPDMELLELSVDAWRLVGEVISQIVVKLGGEKLDLSFSCRHEPEKVRTVKFSQEEFFKTVDGIEINA
;
A
#
# COMPACT_ATOMS: atom_id res chain seq x y z
N MET A 1 6.79 12.51 -37.46
CA MET A 1 6.08 11.39 -36.81
C MET A 1 5.66 11.87 -35.43
N SER A 2 4.38 11.74 -35.06
CA SER A 2 3.97 12.04 -33.68
C SER A 2 4.60 11.02 -32.74
N CYS A 3 4.94 11.44 -31.53
CA CYS A 3 5.44 10.55 -30.49
C CYS A 3 4.40 9.43 -30.24
N PRO A 4 4.77 8.13 -30.21
CA PRO A 4 3.84 7.03 -29.92
C PRO A 4 3.01 7.25 -28.64
N HIS A 5 3.59 7.92 -27.64
CA HIS A 5 2.94 8.26 -26.38
C HIS A 5 1.79 9.29 -26.52
N SER A 6 1.81 10.13 -27.56
CA SER A 6 0.76 11.15 -27.78
C SER A 6 -0.62 10.56 -28.10
N HIS A 7 -0.68 9.26 -28.44
CA HIS A 7 -1.94 8.56 -28.70
C HIS A 7 -2.66 8.10 -27.43
N ILE A 8 -1.97 8.08 -26.28
CA ILE A 8 -2.49 7.56 -25.00
C ILE A 8 -2.02 8.39 -23.80
N GLU A 9 -1.81 9.68 -24.00
CA GLU A 9 -1.18 10.57 -23.02
C GLU A 9 -1.98 10.62 -21.71
N ALA A 10 -3.32 10.67 -21.79
CA ALA A 10 -4.16 10.72 -20.59
C ALA A 10 -4.12 9.40 -19.82
N ALA A 11 -4.02 8.25 -20.50
CA ALA A 11 -3.86 6.96 -19.84
C ALA A 11 -2.50 6.82 -19.14
N LEU A 12 -1.42 7.31 -19.77
CA LEU A 12 -0.07 7.32 -19.19
C LEU A 12 0.02 8.24 -17.96
N ASP A 13 -0.60 9.42 -18.03
CA ASP A 13 -0.69 10.34 -16.89
C ASP A 13 -1.47 9.69 -15.73
N ARG A 14 -2.64 9.09 -16.02
CA ARG A 14 -3.44 8.40 -15.01
C ARG A 14 -2.72 7.21 -14.38
N TRP A 15 -1.91 6.47 -15.16
CA TRP A 15 -1.07 5.39 -14.64
C TRP A 15 0.08 5.90 -13.76
N SER A 16 0.65 7.06 -14.11
CA SER A 16 1.64 7.76 -13.27
C SER A 16 1.02 8.32 -11.99
N GLU A 17 -0.23 8.78 -12.04
CA GLU A 17 -0.99 9.19 -10.86
C GLU A 17 -1.19 8.00 -9.90
N CYS A 18 -1.48 6.81 -10.42
CA CYS A 18 -1.57 5.59 -9.61
C CYS A 18 -0.25 5.31 -8.87
N HIS A 19 0.88 5.47 -9.55
CA HIS A 19 2.22 5.33 -8.95
C HIS A 19 2.41 6.33 -7.80
N TRP A 20 2.03 7.59 -8.00
CA TRP A 20 2.09 8.60 -6.94
C TRP A 20 1.22 8.24 -5.73
N HIS A 21 -0.01 7.76 -5.95
CA HIS A 21 -0.89 7.34 -4.83
C HIS A 21 -0.32 6.17 -4.03
N ILE A 22 0.45 5.27 -4.65
CA ILE A 22 1.17 4.20 -3.93
C ILE A 22 2.20 4.78 -2.97
N HIS A 23 2.97 5.79 -3.40
CA HIS A 23 3.87 6.50 -2.49
C HIS A 23 3.14 7.26 -1.39
N GLN A 24 1.95 7.81 -1.67
CA GLN A 24 1.13 8.41 -0.61
C GLN A 24 0.65 7.35 0.40
N MET A 25 0.32 6.14 -0.04
CA MET A 25 0.02 5.02 0.87
C MET A 25 1.23 4.64 1.71
N GLU A 26 2.44 4.57 1.14
CA GLU A 26 3.68 4.31 1.89
C GLU A 26 3.94 5.39 2.94
N ALA A 27 3.88 6.67 2.55
CA ALA A 27 4.16 7.80 3.43
C ALA A 27 3.17 7.90 4.61
N ASN A 28 1.93 7.44 4.40
CA ASN A 28 0.85 7.53 5.37
C ASN A 28 0.47 6.18 5.97
N TYR A 29 1.30 5.13 5.81
CA TYR A 29 0.95 3.75 6.14
C TYR A 29 0.45 3.55 7.58
N HIS A 30 0.96 4.36 8.50
CA HIS A 30 0.68 4.30 9.92
C HIS A 30 -0.40 5.28 10.42
N THR A 31 -0.96 6.09 9.50
CA THR A 31 -2.04 7.07 9.73
C THR A 31 -3.31 6.62 9.00
N PRO A 32 -4.26 5.97 9.69
CA PRO A 32 -5.38 5.24 9.09
C PRO A 32 -6.15 5.96 7.98
N ASP A 33 -6.63 7.17 8.26
CA ASP A 33 -7.49 7.87 7.32
C ASP A 33 -6.71 8.33 6.10
N LEU A 34 -5.49 8.84 6.28
CA LEU A 34 -4.64 9.24 5.17
C LEU A 34 -4.28 8.06 4.27
N PHE A 35 -3.90 6.91 4.86
CA PHE A 35 -3.68 5.67 4.09
C PHE A 35 -4.92 5.28 3.28
N ARG A 36 -6.10 5.29 3.91
CA ARG A 36 -7.37 4.91 3.26
C ARG A 36 -7.79 5.90 2.18
N TYR A 37 -7.53 7.19 2.35
CA TYR A 37 -7.77 8.20 1.32
C TYR A 37 -6.86 7.97 0.11
N SER A 38 -5.56 7.75 0.32
CA SER A 38 -4.62 7.43 -0.76
C SER A 38 -5.00 6.14 -1.49
N LEU A 39 -5.40 5.10 -0.76
CA LEU A 39 -5.88 3.85 -1.34
C LEU A 39 -7.14 4.04 -2.19
N ASN A 40 -8.11 4.82 -1.70
CA ASN A 40 -9.33 5.09 -2.45
C ASN A 40 -9.03 5.88 -3.73
N SER A 41 -8.13 6.86 -3.66
CA SER A 41 -7.69 7.62 -4.84
C SER A 41 -6.97 6.73 -5.85
N PHE A 42 -6.09 5.84 -5.39
CA PHE A 42 -5.46 4.81 -6.22
C PHE A 42 -6.50 3.95 -6.95
N ILE A 43 -7.47 3.39 -6.23
CA ILE A 43 -8.51 2.51 -6.81
C ILE A 43 -9.33 3.27 -7.88
N ARG A 44 -9.65 4.54 -7.64
CA ARG A 44 -10.36 5.40 -8.60
C ARG A 44 -9.53 5.62 -9.86
N ALA A 45 -8.28 6.04 -9.69
CA ALA A 45 -7.38 6.30 -10.81
C ALA A 45 -7.13 5.03 -11.65
N ALA A 46 -6.86 3.89 -11.01
CA ALA A 46 -6.58 2.64 -11.71
C ALA A 46 -7.79 2.15 -12.54
N LYS A 47 -9.02 2.35 -12.04
CA LYS A 47 -10.26 1.96 -12.76
C LYS A 47 -10.55 2.83 -13.98
N GLU A 48 -10.09 4.08 -14.01
CA GLU A 48 -10.35 5.00 -15.12
C GLU A 48 -9.51 4.65 -16.36
N ILE A 49 -8.33 4.06 -16.17
CA ILE A 49 -7.37 3.78 -17.24
C ILE A 49 -7.96 2.97 -18.42
N PRO A 50 -8.66 1.83 -18.22
CA PRO A 50 -9.25 1.09 -19.35
C PRO A 50 -10.24 1.92 -20.17
N GLN A 51 -11.03 2.77 -19.51
CA GLN A 51 -11.99 3.64 -20.18
C GLN A 51 -11.28 4.75 -20.96
N ILE A 52 -10.26 5.38 -20.36
CA ILE A 52 -9.44 6.40 -21.01
C ILE A 52 -8.77 5.82 -22.26
N LEU A 53 -8.12 4.66 -22.15
CA LEU A 53 -7.51 3.95 -23.28
C LEU A 53 -8.52 3.66 -24.39
N SER A 54 -9.73 3.25 -24.03
CA SER A 54 -10.79 2.98 -25.02
C SER A 54 -11.18 4.25 -25.79
N ILE A 55 -11.30 5.38 -25.10
CA ILE A 55 -11.66 6.68 -25.72
C ILE A 55 -10.53 7.20 -26.62
N GLU A 56 -9.28 7.13 -26.15
CA GLU A 56 -8.12 7.62 -26.89
C GLU A 56 -7.85 6.80 -28.16
N LEU A 57 -8.07 5.48 -28.10
CA LEU A 57 -7.76 4.56 -29.19
C LEU A 57 -8.94 4.22 -30.10
N GLN A 58 -10.18 4.63 -29.79
CA GLN A 58 -11.39 4.19 -30.52
C GLN A 58 -11.33 4.43 -32.04
N ASN A 59 -10.64 5.49 -32.48
CA ASN A 59 -10.52 5.86 -33.89
C ASN A 59 -9.26 5.29 -34.56
N HIS A 60 -8.41 4.58 -33.82
CA HIS A 60 -7.22 3.97 -34.38
C HIS A 60 -7.59 2.74 -35.22
N ARG A 61 -6.97 2.59 -36.40
CA ARG A 61 -7.26 1.48 -37.34
C ARG A 61 -7.14 0.08 -36.73
N ALA A 62 -6.25 -0.08 -35.75
CA ALA A 62 -5.97 -1.33 -35.05
C ALA A 62 -6.83 -1.53 -33.78
N TYR A 63 -7.80 -0.65 -33.51
CA TYR A 63 -8.54 -0.68 -32.25
C TYR A 63 -9.27 -1.99 -32.03
N GLN A 64 -10.07 -2.45 -32.99
CA GLN A 64 -10.87 -3.68 -32.83
C GLN A 64 -9.99 -4.93 -32.81
N SER A 65 -8.93 -4.97 -33.63
CA SER A 65 -8.07 -6.14 -33.80
C SER A 65 -7.06 -6.31 -32.67
N ASP A 66 -6.44 -5.22 -32.22
CA ASP A 66 -5.24 -5.26 -31.38
C ASP A 66 -5.45 -4.66 -30.00
N PHE A 67 -6.11 -3.49 -29.90
CA PHE A 67 -6.16 -2.74 -28.65
C PHE A 67 -7.31 -3.12 -27.74
N LYS A 68 -8.51 -3.26 -28.30
CA LYS A 68 -9.71 -3.63 -27.54
C LYS A 68 -9.55 -4.97 -26.81
N PRO A 69 -8.97 -6.03 -27.39
CA PRO A 69 -8.70 -7.27 -26.66
C PRO A 69 -7.74 -7.06 -25.47
N LEU A 70 -6.69 -6.26 -25.64
CA LEU A 70 -5.73 -5.95 -24.57
C LEU A 70 -6.39 -5.17 -23.43
N ILE A 71 -7.17 -4.14 -23.75
CA ILE A 71 -7.90 -3.36 -22.74
C ILE A 71 -8.91 -4.26 -22.01
N ASN A 72 -9.66 -5.09 -22.74
CA ASN A 72 -10.62 -6.01 -22.15
C ASN A 72 -9.98 -7.06 -21.23
N SER A 73 -8.73 -7.43 -21.47
CA SER A 73 -8.01 -8.37 -20.61
C SER A 73 -7.90 -7.87 -19.15
N LEU A 74 -7.86 -6.55 -18.94
CA LEU A 74 -7.86 -5.94 -17.60
C LEU A 74 -9.15 -6.25 -16.83
N HIS A 75 -10.30 -6.35 -17.50
CA HIS A 75 -11.56 -6.71 -16.84
C HIS A 75 -11.65 -8.19 -16.45
N SER A 76 -10.90 -9.06 -17.15
CA SER A 76 -10.87 -10.50 -16.88
C SER A 76 -9.93 -10.88 -15.73
N ASN A 77 -9.11 -9.95 -15.26
CA ASN A 77 -8.20 -10.18 -14.14
C ASN A 77 -8.97 -10.14 -12.80
N ALA A 78 -8.78 -11.16 -11.96
CA ALA A 78 -9.50 -11.31 -10.70
C ALA A 78 -9.26 -10.15 -9.72
N LEU A 79 -8.02 -9.66 -9.61
CA LEU A 79 -7.66 -8.52 -8.76
C LEU A 79 -8.34 -7.24 -9.26
N LEU A 80 -8.22 -6.92 -10.55
CA LEU A 80 -8.85 -5.73 -11.12
C LEU A 80 -10.39 -5.81 -11.05
N SER A 81 -10.97 -7.00 -11.21
CA SER A 81 -12.41 -7.24 -11.05
C SER A 81 -12.90 -6.95 -9.63
N VAL A 82 -12.15 -7.37 -8.61
CA VAL A 82 -12.47 -7.04 -7.21
C VAL A 82 -12.34 -5.54 -6.97
N MET A 83 -11.26 -4.90 -7.42
CA MET A 83 -11.11 -3.44 -7.32
C MET A 83 -12.23 -2.69 -8.03
N HIS A 84 -12.70 -3.17 -9.19
CA HIS A 84 -13.84 -2.59 -9.91
C HIS A 84 -15.11 -2.58 -9.06
N LYS A 85 -15.43 -3.70 -8.40
CA LYS A 85 -16.58 -3.81 -7.49
C LYS A 85 -16.41 -2.90 -6.28
N LYS A 86 -15.21 -2.86 -5.70
CA LYS A 86 -14.90 -2.00 -4.55
C LYS A 86 -14.99 -0.52 -4.90
N ARG A 87 -14.60 -0.08 -6.11
CA ARG A 87 -14.81 1.31 -6.54
C ARG A 87 -16.29 1.67 -6.54
N ASP A 88 -17.17 0.81 -7.04
CA ASP A 88 -18.60 1.15 -7.09
C ASP A 88 -19.17 1.30 -5.69
N PHE A 89 -18.66 0.53 -4.72
CA PHE A 89 -18.89 0.82 -3.31
C PHE A 89 -18.25 2.16 -2.87
N ILE A 90 -16.99 2.43 -3.19
CA ILE A 90 -16.26 3.63 -2.75
C ILE A 90 -16.87 4.93 -3.31
N VAL A 91 -17.37 4.89 -4.53
CA VAL A 91 -17.92 6.06 -5.23
C VAL A 91 -19.37 6.31 -4.85
N HIS A 92 -20.14 5.27 -4.53
CA HIS A 92 -21.57 5.39 -4.28
C HIS A 92 -22.00 5.18 -2.82
N ARG A 93 -21.17 4.56 -1.97
CA ARG A 93 -21.59 4.03 -0.66
C ARG A 93 -20.66 4.29 0.52
N GLY A 94 -19.38 4.65 0.33
CA GLY A 94 -18.50 4.98 1.46
C GLY A 94 -17.01 4.77 1.22
N MET A 95 -16.24 4.44 2.27
CA MET A 95 -14.82 4.10 2.18
C MET A 95 -14.62 2.59 2.20
N LEU A 96 -13.54 2.08 1.58
CA LEU A 96 -13.23 0.65 1.63
C LEU A 96 -13.17 0.15 3.09
N GLU A 97 -13.85 -0.97 3.35
CA GLU A 97 -13.67 -1.71 4.60
C GLU A 97 -12.33 -2.44 4.54
N VAL A 98 -11.43 -2.02 5.43
CA VAL A 98 -10.08 -2.55 5.54
C VAL A 98 -9.92 -3.24 6.89
N LEU A 99 -9.18 -4.33 6.88
CA LEU A 99 -8.74 -5.04 8.07
C LEU A 99 -7.30 -4.61 8.38
N SER A 100 -6.91 -4.73 9.65
CA SER A 100 -5.57 -4.43 10.12
C SER A 100 -5.08 -5.56 11.01
N LYS A 101 -3.85 -6.00 10.78
CA LYS A 101 -3.11 -6.92 11.66
C LYS A 101 -1.92 -6.16 12.24
N GLY A 102 -1.63 -6.41 13.50
CA GLY A 102 -0.55 -5.74 14.19
C GLY A 102 0.33 -6.71 14.98
N ALA A 103 1.54 -6.26 15.26
CA ALA A 103 2.45 -6.90 16.18
C ALA A 103 3.26 -5.83 16.94
N VAL A 104 3.61 -6.13 18.18
CA VAL A 104 4.57 -5.37 18.98
C VAL A 104 5.87 -6.17 19.05
N GLY A 105 6.97 -5.49 19.34
CA GLY A 105 8.17 -6.20 19.74
C GLY A 105 9.36 -5.27 19.80
N THR A 106 10.51 -5.82 19.48
CA THR A 106 11.78 -5.10 19.57
C THR A 106 12.61 -5.28 18.32
N THR A 107 13.40 -4.26 18.00
CA THR A 107 14.40 -4.32 16.93
C THR A 107 15.79 -4.17 17.52
N GLU A 108 16.77 -4.83 16.90
CA GLU A 108 18.18 -4.71 17.26
C GLU A 108 18.98 -4.61 15.96
N GLY A 109 19.86 -3.61 15.87
CA GLY A 109 20.54 -3.25 14.63
C GLY A 109 19.57 -3.04 13.46
N ARG A 110 19.70 -3.85 12.40
CA ARG A 110 18.92 -3.73 11.16
C ARG A 110 17.62 -4.54 11.15
N GLY A 111 17.35 -5.39 12.14
CA GLY A 111 16.28 -6.38 12.07
C GLY A 111 15.30 -6.36 13.24
N ILE A 112 14.20 -7.09 13.08
CA ILE A 112 13.28 -7.43 14.16
C ILE A 112 13.94 -8.53 15.00
N LYS A 113 14.10 -8.28 16.30
CA LYS A 113 14.65 -9.24 17.27
C LYS A 113 13.56 -10.19 17.73
N ILE A 114 12.45 -9.64 18.20
CA ILE A 114 11.29 -10.38 18.71
C ILE A 114 10.01 -9.66 18.26
N SER A 115 8.94 -10.43 18.00
CA SER A 115 7.63 -9.91 17.61
C SER A 115 6.51 -10.78 18.20
N PHE A 116 5.48 -10.15 18.74
CA PHE A 116 4.30 -10.78 19.30
C PHE A 116 3.02 -10.20 18.68
N PRO A 117 2.00 -11.03 18.40
CA PRO A 117 0.72 -10.53 17.94
C PRO A 117 0.14 -9.48 18.90
N PHE A 118 -0.24 -8.33 18.35
CA PHE A 118 -0.87 -7.26 19.09
C PHE A 118 -1.91 -6.60 18.19
N PRO A 119 -3.20 -6.64 18.54
CA PRO A 119 -4.23 -6.11 17.66
C PRO A 119 -3.98 -4.61 17.45
N VAL A 120 -4.00 -4.16 16.20
CA VAL A 120 -3.99 -2.74 15.82
C VAL A 120 -5.24 -2.51 15.00
N ALA A 121 -6.17 -1.71 15.52
CA ALA A 121 -7.46 -1.55 14.87
C ALA A 121 -7.33 -0.77 13.54
N PRO A 122 -8.20 -1.01 12.54
CA PRO A 122 -8.13 -0.30 11.27
C PRO A 122 -8.19 1.23 11.37
N TYR A 123 -8.84 1.76 12.40
CA TYR A 123 -9.01 3.21 12.63
C TYR A 123 -8.06 3.76 13.71
N GLU A 124 -7.23 2.90 14.31
CA GLU A 124 -6.24 3.27 15.32
C GLU A 124 -4.91 3.53 14.62
N SER A 125 -4.29 4.67 14.87
CA SER A 125 -2.93 4.98 14.41
C SER A 125 -1.89 4.11 15.12
N THR A 126 -0.71 4.02 14.52
CA THR A 126 0.38 3.24 15.13
C THR A 126 0.89 3.88 16.42
N GLN A 127 0.80 5.21 16.54
CA GLN A 127 1.10 5.92 17.78
C GLN A 127 0.09 5.57 18.88
N GLU A 128 -1.21 5.57 18.58
CA GLU A 128 -2.25 5.21 19.56
C GLU A 128 -2.10 3.74 20.01
N ALA A 129 -1.80 2.84 19.08
CA ALA A 129 -1.51 1.45 19.40
C ALA A 129 -0.28 1.31 20.31
N TYR A 130 0.76 2.12 20.08
CA TYR A 130 1.95 2.15 20.92
C TYR A 130 1.66 2.68 22.33
N GLU A 131 0.85 3.75 22.47
CA GLU A 131 0.41 4.22 23.79
C GLU A 131 -0.37 3.15 24.56
N ARG A 132 -1.25 2.42 23.86
CA ARG A 132 -1.97 1.29 24.44
C ARG A 132 -1.04 0.15 24.83
N PHE A 133 -0.02 -0.13 24.02
CA PHE A 133 0.99 -1.14 24.35
C PHE A 133 1.79 -0.76 25.60
N LYS A 134 2.20 0.51 25.74
CA LYS A 134 2.85 1.02 26.96
C LYS A 134 1.95 0.83 28.18
N GLU A 135 0.65 1.13 28.06
CA GLU A 135 -0.32 0.94 29.13
C GLU A 135 -0.45 -0.52 29.57
N VAL A 136 -0.42 -1.47 28.62
CA VAL A 136 -0.38 -2.91 28.92
C VAL A 136 0.89 -3.26 29.70
N CYS A 137 2.05 -2.78 29.25
CA CYS A 137 3.33 -3.06 29.91
C CYS A 137 3.41 -2.47 31.34
N ARG A 138 2.80 -1.31 31.60
CA ARG A 138 2.71 -0.75 32.96
C ARG A 138 1.92 -1.63 33.92
N LYS A 139 0.87 -2.28 33.41
CA LYS A 139 -0.04 -3.11 34.20
C LYS A 139 0.42 -4.55 34.33
N ASP A 140 1.14 -5.07 33.33
CA ASP A 140 1.54 -6.46 33.24
C ASP A 140 3.07 -6.60 33.07
N LYS A 141 3.73 -6.97 34.18
CA LYS A 141 5.18 -7.19 34.23
C LYS A 141 5.63 -8.37 33.37
N PHE A 142 4.78 -9.38 33.18
CA PHE A 142 5.11 -10.52 32.33
C PHE A 142 5.17 -10.08 30.87
N ILE A 143 4.16 -9.35 30.39
CA ILE A 143 4.16 -8.80 29.03
C ILE A 143 5.30 -7.80 28.82
N ARG A 144 5.56 -6.92 29.80
CA ARG A 144 6.70 -5.99 29.78
C ARG A 144 8.04 -6.70 29.63
N SER A 145 8.24 -7.82 30.34
CA SER A 145 9.47 -8.61 30.27
C SER A 145 9.59 -9.41 28.98
N LEU A 146 8.46 -9.83 28.40
CA LEU A 146 8.43 -10.68 27.22
C LEU A 146 8.56 -9.89 25.91
N ALA A 147 7.82 -8.79 25.78
CA ALA A 147 7.66 -8.03 24.53
C ALA A 147 8.24 -6.61 24.57
N GLY A 148 8.59 -6.10 25.75
CA GLY A 148 9.19 -4.78 25.89
C GLY A 148 10.68 -4.74 25.52
N PRO A 149 11.24 -3.55 25.27
CA PRO A 149 12.65 -3.37 24.99
C PRO A 149 13.54 -3.71 26.19
N ASP A 150 14.74 -4.19 25.88
CA ASP A 150 15.91 -4.27 26.77
C ASP A 150 16.86 -3.09 26.48
N CYS A 151 18.05 -3.06 27.10
CA CYS A 151 19.03 -1.98 26.92
C CYS A 151 19.64 -1.91 25.51
N ASP A 152 19.53 -2.96 24.69
CA ASP A 152 20.15 -3.03 23.37
C ASP A 152 19.11 -3.05 22.24
N SER A 153 17.82 -2.88 22.57
CA SER A 153 16.73 -2.99 21.60
C SER A 153 15.72 -1.85 21.67
N TRP A 154 15.20 -1.49 20.50
CA TRP A 154 14.21 -0.43 20.35
C TRP A 154 12.81 -1.03 20.22
N PRO A 155 11.82 -0.49 20.96
CA PRO A 155 10.44 -0.93 20.81
C PRO A 155 9.93 -0.65 19.39
N MET A 156 9.05 -1.51 18.89
CA MET A 156 8.43 -1.34 17.58
C MET A 156 6.97 -1.78 17.56
N ILE A 157 6.24 -1.20 16.60
CA ILE A 157 4.94 -1.70 16.15
C ILE A 157 5.09 -2.03 14.67
N ARG A 158 4.67 -3.24 14.29
CA ARG A 158 4.51 -3.66 12.90
C ARG A 158 3.02 -3.71 12.57
N ARG A 159 2.64 -3.21 11.39
CA ARG A 159 1.27 -3.19 10.89
C ARG A 159 1.18 -3.83 9.50
N GLU A 160 0.07 -4.50 9.22
CA GLU A 160 -0.32 -4.90 7.87
C GLU A 160 -1.78 -4.53 7.60
N TRP A 161 -2.03 -3.96 6.43
CA TRP A 161 -3.38 -3.72 5.94
C TRP A 161 -3.85 -4.88 5.07
N LYS A 162 -5.10 -5.33 5.28
CA LYS A 162 -5.71 -6.45 4.57
C LYS A 162 -7.11 -6.08 4.07
N VAL A 163 -7.60 -6.82 3.08
CA VAL A 163 -9.00 -6.74 2.62
C VAL A 163 -9.63 -8.13 2.70
N PRO A 164 -10.92 -8.26 3.07
CA PRO A 164 -11.56 -9.57 3.23
C PRO A 164 -11.47 -10.47 1.98
N ASP A 165 -11.52 -9.87 0.78
CA ASP A 165 -11.48 -10.59 -0.49
C ASP A 165 -10.10 -11.22 -0.78
N PHE A 166 -9.03 -10.71 -0.14
CA PHE A 166 -7.66 -11.20 -0.28
C PHE A 166 -6.99 -11.23 1.11
N PRO A 167 -7.40 -12.16 2.01
CA PRO A 167 -7.00 -12.12 3.42
C PRO A 167 -5.50 -12.37 3.63
N ASP A 168 -4.86 -13.05 2.68
CA ASP A 168 -3.44 -13.39 2.74
C ASP A 168 -2.56 -12.29 2.13
N MET A 169 -3.10 -11.45 1.26
CA MET A 169 -2.35 -10.39 0.59
C MET A 169 -2.39 -9.09 1.38
N GLU A 170 -1.24 -8.44 1.47
CA GLU A 170 -1.14 -7.10 2.04
C GLU A 170 -1.57 -6.05 1.00
N LEU A 171 -2.34 -5.05 1.44
CA LEU A 171 -3.02 -4.10 0.57
C LEU A 171 -2.07 -3.25 -0.28
N LEU A 172 -0.93 -2.83 0.26
CA LEU A 172 0.05 -2.08 -0.51
C LEU A 172 0.69 -2.94 -1.60
N GLU A 173 1.02 -4.22 -1.32
CA GLU A 173 1.48 -5.16 -2.36
C GLU A 173 0.41 -5.34 -3.45
N LEU A 174 -0.84 -5.49 -3.03
CA LEU A 174 -1.97 -5.65 -3.94
C LEU A 174 -2.10 -4.45 -4.90
N SER A 175 -1.91 -3.23 -4.39
CA SER A 175 -1.91 -2.01 -5.20
C SER A 175 -0.73 -1.95 -6.16
N VAL A 176 0.47 -2.37 -5.75
CA VAL A 176 1.64 -2.45 -6.63
C VAL A 176 1.41 -3.45 -7.76
N ASP A 177 0.87 -4.62 -7.45
CA ASP A 177 0.57 -5.66 -8.45
C ASP A 177 -0.49 -5.18 -9.45
N ALA A 178 -1.54 -4.51 -8.95
CA ALA A 178 -2.54 -3.86 -9.79
C ALA A 178 -1.92 -2.82 -10.75
N TRP A 179 -1.04 -1.95 -10.23
CA TRP A 179 -0.34 -0.94 -11.04
C TRP A 179 0.53 -1.58 -12.12
N ARG A 180 1.25 -2.66 -11.80
CA ARG A 180 2.07 -3.43 -12.76
C ARG A 180 1.22 -4.09 -13.84
N LEU A 181 0.09 -4.72 -13.46
CA LEU A 181 -0.82 -5.36 -14.40
C LEU A 181 -1.38 -4.37 -15.43
N VAL A 182 -1.80 -3.19 -14.95
CA VAL A 182 -2.26 -2.12 -15.85
C VAL A 182 -1.09 -1.61 -16.71
N GLY A 183 0.08 -1.40 -16.12
CA GLY A 183 1.28 -0.95 -16.82
C GLY A 183 1.74 -1.90 -17.92
N GLU A 184 1.61 -3.22 -17.74
CA GLU A 184 1.95 -4.20 -18.77
C GLU A 184 1.01 -4.11 -19.98
N VAL A 185 -0.29 -3.88 -19.76
CA VAL A 185 -1.24 -3.65 -20.87
C VAL A 185 -0.93 -2.33 -21.60
N ILE A 186 -0.69 -1.24 -20.86
CA ILE A 186 -0.28 0.04 -21.46
C ILE A 186 1.02 -0.16 -22.25
N SER A 187 2.00 -0.87 -21.69
CA SER A 187 3.28 -1.11 -22.34
C SER A 187 3.14 -1.89 -23.64
N GLN A 188 2.25 -2.89 -23.70
CA GLN A 188 1.97 -3.62 -24.95
C GLN A 188 1.32 -2.72 -26.00
N ILE A 189 0.44 -1.81 -25.58
CA ILE A 189 -0.17 -0.80 -26.46
C ILE A 189 0.91 0.17 -26.98
N VAL A 190 1.78 0.70 -26.12
CA VAL A 190 2.89 1.59 -26.50
C VAL A 190 3.79 0.93 -27.56
N VAL A 191 4.18 -0.32 -27.34
CA VAL A 191 5.00 -1.08 -28.31
C VAL A 191 4.28 -1.23 -29.65
N LYS A 192 2.98 -1.54 -29.65
CA LYS A 192 2.18 -1.62 -30.88
C LYS A 192 2.00 -0.28 -31.59
N LEU A 193 2.08 0.83 -30.87
CA LEU A 193 2.11 2.19 -31.42
C LEU A 193 3.51 2.61 -31.92
N GLY A 194 4.52 1.74 -31.77
CA GLY A 194 5.90 1.97 -32.20
C GLY A 194 6.80 2.63 -31.15
N GLY A 195 6.38 2.65 -29.88
CA GLY A 195 7.18 3.12 -28.76
C GLY A 195 8.01 2.01 -28.10
N GLU A 196 8.73 2.37 -27.05
CA GLU A 196 9.53 1.43 -26.25
C GLU A 196 8.72 0.80 -25.11
N LYS A 197 9.20 -0.33 -24.58
CA LYS A 197 8.57 -0.98 -23.42
C LYS A 197 8.69 -0.07 -22.20
N LEU A 198 7.62 0.05 -21.42
CA LEU A 198 7.63 0.80 -20.16
C LEU A 198 8.46 0.08 -19.09
N ASP A 199 9.13 0.85 -18.23
CA ASP A 199 9.77 0.32 -17.03
C ASP A 199 8.72 0.08 -15.94
N LEU A 200 8.54 -1.19 -15.57
CA LEU A 200 7.60 -1.65 -14.55
C LEU A 200 8.31 -2.14 -13.28
N SER A 201 9.63 -1.88 -13.16
CA SER A 201 10.46 -2.33 -12.03
C SER A 201 9.98 -1.76 -10.70
N PHE A 202 9.51 -0.51 -10.71
CA PHE A 202 9.12 0.25 -9.52
C PHE A 202 10.28 0.36 -8.51
N SER A 203 11.46 0.74 -9.01
CA SER A 203 12.71 0.78 -8.23
C SER A 203 12.75 1.83 -7.11
N CYS A 204 11.92 2.87 -7.19
CA CYS A 204 11.77 3.90 -6.14
C CYS A 204 10.97 3.43 -4.91
N ARG A 205 10.47 2.19 -4.92
CA ARG A 205 9.67 1.62 -3.84
C ARG A 205 10.49 1.47 -2.55
N HIS A 206 9.89 1.84 -1.42
CA HIS A 206 10.49 1.61 -0.12
C HIS A 206 10.47 0.12 0.26
N GLU A 207 11.46 -0.32 1.03
CA GLU A 207 11.52 -1.69 1.54
C GLU A 207 10.25 -2.00 2.39
N PRO A 208 9.48 -3.05 2.05
CA PRO A 208 8.16 -3.27 2.67
C PRO A 208 8.20 -3.36 4.19
N GLU A 209 9.24 -3.99 4.75
CA GLU A 209 9.37 -4.12 6.21
C GLU A 209 9.67 -2.80 6.91
N LYS A 210 10.30 -1.83 6.22
CA LYS A 210 10.49 -0.48 6.75
C LYS A 210 9.19 0.32 6.72
N VAL A 211 8.39 0.17 5.67
CA VAL A 211 7.07 0.83 5.57
C VAL A 211 6.09 0.29 6.61
N ARG A 212 6.18 -1.00 6.93
CA ARG A 212 5.26 -1.67 7.87
C ARG A 212 5.62 -1.48 9.34
N THR A 213 6.81 -0.99 9.65
CA THR A 213 7.36 -1.00 11.00
C THR A 213 7.73 0.41 11.46
N VAL A 214 7.15 0.86 12.57
CA VAL A 214 7.60 2.05 13.29
C VAL A 214 8.45 1.60 14.46
N LYS A 215 9.68 2.13 14.53
CA LYS A 215 10.53 2.05 15.70
C LYS A 215 10.28 3.26 16.59
N PHE A 216 10.24 3.04 17.89
CA PHE A 216 10.03 4.08 18.90
C PHE A 216 11.28 4.28 19.75
N SER A 217 11.31 5.39 20.50
CA SER A 217 12.43 5.70 21.39
C SER A 217 12.46 4.72 22.56
N GLN A 218 13.65 4.13 22.75
CA GLN A 218 13.92 3.27 23.89
C GLN A 218 13.88 4.08 25.20
N GLU A 219 14.55 5.22 25.24
CA GLU A 219 14.56 6.14 26.40
C GLU A 219 13.15 6.55 26.81
N GLU A 220 12.31 6.93 25.84
CA GLU A 220 10.92 7.32 26.09
C GLU A 220 10.12 6.16 26.69
N PHE A 221 10.32 4.94 26.19
CA PHE A 221 9.65 3.76 26.71
C PHE A 221 10.03 3.51 28.18
N PHE A 222 11.34 3.42 28.50
CA PHE A 222 11.80 3.18 29.87
C PHE A 222 11.33 4.26 30.84
N LYS A 223 11.37 5.53 30.42
CA LYS A 223 10.91 6.65 31.24
C LYS A 223 9.41 6.57 31.51
N THR A 224 8.61 6.32 30.49
CA THR A 224 7.14 6.39 30.61
C THR A 224 6.49 5.10 31.09
N VAL A 225 7.15 3.96 30.95
CA VAL A 225 6.63 2.64 31.36
C VAL A 225 7.25 2.20 32.69
N ASP A 226 8.58 2.29 32.82
CA ASP A 226 9.30 1.78 33.99
C ASP A 226 9.62 2.88 35.01
N GLY A 227 9.49 4.16 34.63
CA GLY A 227 9.84 5.30 35.47
C GLY A 227 11.36 5.49 35.61
N ILE A 228 12.14 4.96 34.68
CA ILE A 228 13.61 4.95 34.72
C ILE A 228 14.15 5.84 33.60
N GLU A 229 15.08 6.73 33.94
CA GLU A 229 15.87 7.45 32.95
C GLU A 229 17.10 6.61 32.59
N ILE A 230 17.25 6.32 31.30
CA ILE A 230 18.42 5.64 30.76
C ILE A 230 19.23 6.64 29.93
N ASN A 231 20.55 6.61 30.06
CA ASN A 231 21.44 7.33 29.15
C ASN A 231 21.57 6.47 27.89
N ALA A 232 20.78 6.77 26.88
CA ALA A 232 20.84 6.13 25.56
C ALA A 232 22.01 6.70 24.73
#